data_AF-A0A086LIN5-F1
#
_entry.id   AF-A0A086LIN5-F1
#
_cell.length_a   1.000
_cell.length_b   1.000
_cell.length_c   1.000
_cell.angle_alpha   90.00
_cell.angle_beta   90.00
_cell.angle_gamma   90.00
#
_symmetry.space_group_name_H-M   'P 1'
#
loop_
_entity.id
_entity.type
_entity.pdbx_description
1 polymer ?
#
loop_
_entity_poly.entity_id
_entity_poly.type
_entity_poly.pdbx_seq_one_letter_code
_entity_poly.pdbx_strand_id
1 'polypeptide(L)'
;MAMQLYVRLGVAALRKEANELEELLSNKALYIEQHAAESLAQSLSPNPPDSLLLKWRGQAIRSYSRHESRRRERAATLRAQADMWEGRLASGDLLQEDPDEGSSRETAPQPASKSDTTQGRRGAFPAALNRQDGNLTNSTNAH
;
A
#
# COMPACT_ATOMS: atom_id res chain seq x y z
N MET A 1 9.74 26.49 -17.46
CA MET A 1 9.74 27.09 -16.09
C MET A 1 8.60 26.60 -15.19
N ALA A 2 7.38 26.37 -15.71
CA ALA A 2 6.24 25.92 -14.88
C ALA A 2 6.46 24.57 -14.17
N MET A 3 7.10 23.59 -14.83
CA MET A 3 7.32 22.25 -14.27
C MET A 3 8.13 22.25 -12.96
N GLN A 4 9.21 23.05 -12.89
CA GLN A 4 10.03 23.15 -11.68
C GLN A 4 9.25 23.75 -10.49
N LEU A 5 8.33 24.69 -10.76
CA LEU A 5 7.47 25.28 -9.74
C LEU A 5 6.51 24.23 -9.15
N TYR A 6 5.89 23.41 -10.01
CA TYR A 6 5.01 22.33 -9.58
C TYR A 6 5.74 21.26 -8.76
N VAL A 7 6.94 20.84 -9.19
CA VAL A 7 7.73 19.86 -8.43
C VAL A 7 8.13 20.41 -7.06
N ARG A 8 8.53 21.69 -6.97
CA ARG A 8 8.81 22.34 -5.67
C ARG A 8 7.59 22.39 -4.76
N LEU A 9 6.41 22.65 -5.31
CA LEU A 9 5.15 22.62 -4.55
C LEU A 9 4.83 21.20 -4.06
N GLY A 10 5.06 20.18 -4.91
CA GLY A 10 4.89 18.77 -4.55
C GLY A 10 5.83 18.33 -3.42
N VAL A 11 7.12 18.69 -3.50
CA VAL A 11 8.11 18.44 -2.43
C VAL A 11 7.69 19.08 -1.12
N ALA A 12 7.22 20.34 -1.15
CA ALA A 12 6.73 21.01 0.04
C ALA A 12 5.49 20.31 0.65
N ALA A 13 4.56 19.83 -0.19
CA ALA A 13 3.39 19.08 0.26
C ALA A 13 3.77 17.73 0.90
N LEU A 14 4.69 16.98 0.29
CA LEU A 14 5.19 15.70 0.83
C LEU A 14 5.86 15.90 2.20
N ARG A 15 6.68 16.95 2.34
CA ARG A 15 7.32 17.30 3.62
C ARG A 15 6.30 17.71 4.68
N LYS A 16 5.28 18.48 4.29
CA LYS A 16 4.18 18.87 5.19
C LYS A 16 3.45 17.64 5.71
N GLU A 17 3.03 16.72 4.84
CA GLU A 17 2.32 15.51 5.24
C GLU A 17 3.19 14.60 6.13
N ALA A 18 4.49 14.48 5.82
CA ALA A 18 5.42 13.73 6.67
C ALA A 18 5.51 14.33 8.08
N ASN A 19 5.56 15.66 8.19
CA ASN A 19 5.64 16.35 9.48
C ASN A 19 4.33 16.24 10.27
N GLU A 20 3.17 16.35 9.61
CA GLU A 20 1.87 16.14 10.26
C GLU A 20 1.76 14.72 10.85
N LEU A 21 2.25 13.71 10.14
CA LEU A 21 2.29 12.33 10.65
C LEU A 21 3.19 12.20 11.89
N GLU A 22 4.31 12.90 11.94
CA GLU A 22 5.20 12.90 13.10
C GLU A 22 4.65 13.70 14.29
N GLU A 23 3.94 14.78 14.03
CA GLU A 23 3.25 15.55 15.07
C GLU A 23 2.14 14.70 15.73
N LEU A 24 1.36 13.98 14.92
CA LEU A 24 0.38 13.01 15.39
C LEU A 24 1.00 11.86 16.19
N LEU A 25 2.24 11.49 15.87
CA LEU A 25 3.00 10.52 16.66
C LEU A 25 3.49 11.13 17.98
N SER A 26 3.94 12.39 17.95
CA SER A 26 4.44 13.08 19.14
C SER A 26 3.36 13.25 20.21
N ASN A 27 2.10 13.39 19.81
CA ASN A 27 0.99 13.61 20.73
C ASN A 27 0.23 12.33 21.15
N LYS A 28 0.97 11.37 21.71
CA LYS A 28 0.40 10.10 22.21
C LYS A 28 -0.67 10.30 23.29
N ALA A 29 -0.47 11.24 24.21
CA ALA A 29 -1.38 11.48 25.32
C ALA A 29 -2.76 11.96 24.84
N LEU A 30 -2.78 12.97 23.96
CA LEU A 30 -4.02 13.50 23.38
C LEU A 30 -4.77 12.45 22.56
N TYR A 31 -4.07 11.58 21.82
CA TYR A 31 -4.71 10.47 21.12
C TYR A 31 -5.41 9.49 22.09
N ILE A 32 -4.77 9.17 23.21
CA ILE A 32 -5.35 8.29 24.24
C ILE A 32 -6.57 8.95 24.87
N GLU A 33 -6.51 10.24 25.17
CA GLU A 33 -7.61 10.99 25.77
C GLU A 33 -8.81 11.13 24.83
N GLN A 34 -8.58 11.47 23.56
CA GLN A 34 -9.64 11.53 22.55
C GLN A 34 -10.35 10.18 22.40
N HIS A 35 -9.59 9.10 22.28
CA HIS A 35 -10.16 7.76 22.16
C HIS A 35 -10.91 7.33 23.42
N ALA A 36 -10.45 7.74 24.62
CA ALA A 36 -11.17 7.52 25.86
C ALA A 36 -12.47 8.33 25.92
N ALA A 37 -12.45 9.59 25.48
CA ALA A 37 -13.62 10.46 25.40
C ALA A 37 -14.66 9.96 24.38
N GLU A 38 -14.22 9.46 23.22
CA GLU A 38 -15.10 8.81 22.24
C GLU A 38 -15.76 7.56 22.82
N SER A 39 -14.99 6.74 23.55
CA SER A 39 -15.52 5.56 24.22
C SER A 39 -16.56 5.93 25.29
N LEU A 40 -16.32 7.03 26.01
CA LEU A 40 -17.27 7.58 26.98
C LEU A 40 -18.55 8.07 26.29
N ALA A 41 -18.42 8.83 25.20
CA ALA A 41 -19.56 9.35 24.42
C ALA A 41 -20.42 8.24 23.80
N GLN A 42 -19.81 7.12 23.42
CA GLN A 42 -20.50 5.94 22.90
C GLN A 42 -21.09 5.05 24.01
N SER A 43 -20.67 5.23 25.26
CA SER A 43 -21.15 4.42 26.36
C SER A 43 -22.53 4.88 26.84
N LEU A 44 -23.43 3.93 27.08
CA LEU A 44 -24.77 4.21 27.63
C LEU A 44 -24.74 4.66 29.10
N SER A 45 -23.60 4.50 29.79
CA SER A 45 -23.45 4.88 31.19
C SER A 45 -22.78 6.26 31.28
N PRO A 46 -23.45 7.27 31.87
CA PRO A 46 -22.86 8.58 32.12
C PRO A 46 -21.62 8.53 33.03
N ASN A 47 -21.50 7.47 33.85
CA ASN A 47 -20.37 7.29 34.75
C ASN A 47 -19.91 5.82 34.75
N PRO A 48 -18.97 5.45 33.87
CA PRO A 48 -18.43 4.11 33.83
C PRO A 48 -17.54 3.84 35.06
N PRO A 49 -17.48 2.59 35.56
CA PRO A 49 -16.56 2.22 36.64
C PRO A 49 -15.09 2.32 36.17
N ASP A 50 -14.18 2.62 37.10
CA ASP A 50 -12.74 2.80 36.81
C ASP A 50 -12.10 1.63 36.04
N SER A 51 -12.55 0.41 36.31
CA SER A 51 -12.08 -0.80 35.60
C SER A 51 -12.39 -0.77 34.10
N LEU A 52 -13.48 -0.12 33.70
CA LEU A 52 -13.87 0.06 32.31
C LEU A 52 -13.05 1.19 31.65
N LEU A 53 -12.80 2.28 32.38
CA LEU A 53 -11.90 3.35 31.93
C LEU A 53 -10.48 2.83 31.67
N LEU A 54 -9.95 1.99 32.56
CA LEU A 54 -8.67 1.31 32.38
C LEU A 54 -8.64 0.43 31.13
N LYS A 55 -9.72 -0.29 30.83
CA LYS A 55 -9.83 -1.10 29.60
C LYS A 55 -9.81 -0.24 28.34
N TRP A 56 -10.59 0.83 28.30
CA TRP A 56 -10.62 1.75 27.15
C TRP A 56 -9.28 2.43 26.92
N ARG A 57 -8.62 2.88 28.00
CA ARG A 57 -7.26 3.43 27.93
C ARG A 57 -6.27 2.40 27.38
N GLY A 58 -6.32 1.16 27.85
CA GLY A 58 -5.50 0.08 27.34
C GLY A 58 -5.75 -0.22 25.86
N GLN A 59 -7.01 -0.15 25.41
CA GLN A 59 -7.38 -0.31 24.01
C GLN A 59 -6.86 0.86 23.14
N ALA A 60 -6.98 2.10 23.62
CA ALA A 60 -6.44 3.27 22.95
C ALA A 60 -4.91 3.17 22.76
N ILE A 61 -4.18 2.73 23.81
CA ILE A 61 -2.73 2.52 23.73
C ILE A 61 -2.38 1.45 22.67
N ARG A 62 -3.09 0.30 22.69
CA ARG A 62 -2.86 -0.76 21.70
C ARG A 62 -3.16 -0.29 20.27
N SER A 63 -4.26 0.45 20.10
CA SER A 63 -4.63 1.03 18.81
C SER A 63 -3.57 2.01 18.32
N TYR A 64 -3.11 2.92 19.19
CA TYR A 64 -2.03 3.85 18.88
C TYR A 64 -0.78 3.10 18.40
N SER A 65 -0.27 2.15 19.19
CA SER A 65 0.94 1.41 18.86
C SER A 65 0.82 0.60 17.57
N ARG A 66 -0.37 0.08 17.25
CA ARG A 66 -0.63 -0.61 15.98
C ARG A 66 -0.48 0.30 14.75
N HIS A 67 -0.87 1.57 14.88
CA HIS A 67 -0.79 2.54 13.79
C HIS A 67 0.53 3.32 13.78
N GLU A 68 1.27 3.32 14.90
CA GLU A 68 2.53 4.03 15.10
C GLU A 68 3.57 3.67 14.04
N SER A 69 3.81 2.36 13.85
CA SER A 69 4.78 1.86 12.86
C SER A 69 4.40 2.26 11.44
N ARG A 70 3.12 2.09 11.06
CA ARG A 70 2.61 2.46 9.73
C ARG A 70 2.72 3.96 9.45
N ARG A 71 2.45 4.80 10.46
CA ARG A 71 2.58 6.26 10.33
C ARG A 71 4.04 6.67 10.17
N ARG A 72 4.97 6.05 10.92
CA ARG A 72 6.42 6.28 10.76
C ARG A 72 6.91 5.86 9.38
N GLU A 73 6.53 4.67 8.94
CA GLU A 73 6.89 4.15 7.61
C GLU A 73 6.37 5.06 6.49
N ARG A 74 5.12 5.51 6.61
CA ARG A 74 4.54 6.47 5.66
C ARG A 74 5.29 7.80 5.66
N ALA A 75 5.59 8.36 6.83
CA ALA A 75 6.37 9.60 6.95
C ALA A 75 7.76 9.46 6.32
N ALA A 76 8.46 8.34 6.58
CA ALA A 76 9.75 8.04 5.97
C ALA A 76 9.67 7.91 4.45
N THR A 77 8.62 7.26 3.94
CA THR A 77 8.37 7.11 2.50
C THR A 77 8.13 8.47 1.83
N LEU A 78 7.31 9.33 2.45
CA LEU A 78 7.05 10.69 1.95
C LEU A 78 8.32 11.54 1.92
N ARG A 79 9.19 11.43 2.93
CA ARG A 79 10.50 12.09 2.92
C ARG A 79 11.42 11.58 1.82
N ALA A 80 11.54 10.27 1.67
CA ALA A 80 12.35 9.70 0.60
C ALA A 80 11.88 10.15 -0.79
N GLN A 81 10.56 10.26 -1.00
CA GLN A 81 10.01 10.81 -2.24
C GLN A 81 10.37 12.30 -2.41
N ALA A 82 10.25 13.10 -1.35
CA ALA A 82 10.62 14.51 -1.37
C ALA A 82 12.10 14.69 -1.73
N ASP A 83 12.99 13.90 -1.12
CA ASP A 83 14.44 13.96 -1.36
C ASP A 83 14.79 13.49 -2.78
N MET A 84 14.11 12.47 -3.31
CA MET A 84 14.26 12.04 -4.71
C MET A 84 13.89 13.17 -5.68
N TRP A 85 12.75 13.84 -5.48
CA TRP A 85 12.31 14.95 -6.34
C TRP A 85 13.22 16.18 -6.21
N GLU A 86 13.73 16.47 -5.02
CA GLU A 86 14.72 17.54 -4.80
C GLU A 86 16.06 17.23 -5.49
N GLY A 87 16.51 15.98 -5.47
CA GLY A 87 17.68 15.53 -6.23
C GLY A 87 17.51 15.68 -7.74
N ARG A 88 16.34 15.35 -8.28
CA ARG A 88 16.00 15.57 -9.70
C ARG A 88 15.94 17.06 -10.07
N LEU A 89 15.41 17.90 -9.18
CA LEU A 89 15.44 19.36 -9.34
C LEU A 89 16.87 19.90 -9.38
N ALA A 90 17.74 19.45 -8.47
CA ALA A 90 19.12 19.90 -8.39
C ALA A 90 19.98 19.45 -9.59
N SER A 91 19.69 18.27 -10.13
CA SER A 91 20.42 17.70 -11.28
C SER A 91 19.99 18.28 -12.63
N GLY A 92 18.92 19.08 -12.67
CA GLY A 92 18.36 19.61 -13.93
C GLY A 92 17.64 18.57 -14.79
N ASP A 93 17.45 17.36 -14.26
CA ASP A 93 16.89 16.18 -14.94
C ASP A 93 15.43 16.38 -15.42
N LEU A 94 14.72 17.33 -14.80
CA LEU A 94 13.34 17.70 -15.15
C LEU A 94 13.19 18.44 -16.49
N LEU A 95 14.29 18.76 -17.18
CA LEU A 95 14.30 19.40 -18.50
C LEU A 95 14.52 18.39 -19.65
N GLN A 96 14.81 17.12 -19.35
CA GLN A 96 15.20 16.13 -20.37
C GLN A 96 14.03 15.36 -21.02
N GLU A 97 12.79 15.60 -20.60
CA GLU A 97 11.60 14.91 -21.13
C GLU A 97 10.85 15.70 -22.22
N ASP A 98 11.57 16.27 -23.19
CA ASP A 98 11.00 16.57 -24.51
C ASP A 98 11.44 15.44 -25.46
N PRO A 99 10.56 14.47 -25.79
CA PRO A 99 10.81 13.53 -26.88
C PRO A 99 10.32 14.17 -28.17
N ASP A 100 11.06 15.13 -28.71
CA ASP A 100 10.95 15.48 -30.13
C ASP A 100 12.14 14.87 -30.89
N GLU A 101 11.86 14.32 -32.07
CA GLU A 101 12.75 13.55 -32.95
C GLU A 101 12.92 12.05 -32.64
N GLY A 102 11.79 11.37 -32.47
CA GLY A 102 11.64 10.00 -32.98
C GLY A 102 11.63 10.00 -34.52
N SER A 103 12.77 10.33 -35.13
CA SER A 103 12.96 10.16 -36.58
C SER A 103 12.72 8.70 -36.94
N SER A 104 11.73 8.53 -37.82
CA SER A 104 11.22 7.26 -38.31
C SER A 104 12.35 6.32 -38.74
N ARG A 105 12.63 5.33 -37.90
CA ARG A 105 13.29 4.11 -38.34
C ARG A 105 12.33 2.96 -38.15
N GLU A 106 11.24 3.01 -38.91
CA GLU A 106 10.38 1.88 -39.20
C GLU A 106 11.18 0.85 -40.02
N THR A 107 12.10 0.14 -39.36
CA THR A 107 12.64 -1.10 -39.89
C THR A 107 11.63 -2.18 -39.50
N ALA A 108 10.65 -2.38 -40.38
CA ALA A 108 9.71 -3.48 -40.27
C ALA A 108 10.46 -4.82 -40.18
N PRO A 109 10.14 -5.69 -39.20
CA PRO A 109 10.52 -7.09 -39.27
C PRO A 109 9.26 -7.93 -39.47
N GLN A 110 9.04 -8.47 -40.68
CA GLN A 110 8.06 -9.54 -40.91
C GLN A 110 8.35 -10.28 -42.24
N PRO A 111 7.91 -11.55 -42.38
CA PRO A 111 8.78 -12.70 -42.15
C PRO A 111 8.84 -13.62 -43.37
N ALA A 112 9.82 -14.53 -43.43
CA ALA A 112 9.78 -15.64 -44.39
C ALA A 112 9.98 -16.97 -43.65
N SER A 113 8.86 -17.69 -43.56
CA SER A 113 8.71 -19.06 -43.11
C SER A 113 9.41 -20.08 -44.01
N LYS A 114 9.60 -21.27 -43.42
CA LYS A 114 9.95 -22.60 -43.98
C LYS A 114 11.46 -22.78 -44.11
N SER A 115 12.11 -23.80 -43.53
CA SER A 115 11.80 -25.24 -43.46
C SER A 115 12.39 -25.79 -42.13
N ASP A 116 12.24 -27.01 -41.64
CA ASP A 116 11.96 -28.30 -42.26
C ASP A 116 11.56 -29.31 -41.16
N THR A 117 10.92 -30.40 -41.60
CA THR A 117 10.31 -31.47 -40.79
C THR A 117 11.33 -32.59 -40.49
N THR A 118 11.00 -33.46 -39.50
CA THR A 118 11.56 -34.83 -39.26
C THR A 118 12.77 -34.83 -38.30
N GLN A 119 12.92 -35.63 -37.24
CA GLN A 119 12.32 -36.87 -36.73
C GLN A 119 12.71 -36.92 -35.24
N GLY A 120 11.78 -37.03 -34.28
CA GLY A 120 11.42 -38.32 -33.69
C GLY A 120 12.00 -38.48 -32.28
N ARG A 121 11.14 -38.76 -31.29
CA ARG A 121 11.19 -39.94 -30.40
C ARG A 121 10.35 -39.71 -29.12
N ARG A 122 9.18 -40.36 -29.14
CA ARG A 122 8.48 -41.06 -28.05
C ARG A 122 8.48 -40.44 -26.64
N GLY A 123 7.26 -40.15 -26.17
CA GLY A 123 6.94 -40.06 -24.75
C GLY A 123 5.47 -39.73 -24.51
N ALA A 124 4.59 -40.70 -24.78
CA ALA A 124 3.21 -40.90 -24.30
C ALA A 124 2.42 -39.72 -23.65
N PHE A 125 1.29 -39.37 -24.28
CA PHE A 125 0.04 -38.90 -23.64
C PHE A 125 -0.56 -39.98 -22.71
N PRO A 126 -1.64 -39.76 -21.89
CA PRO A 126 -2.62 -38.65 -21.84
C PRO A 126 -2.86 -38.11 -20.40
N ALA A 127 -3.43 -36.92 -20.14
CA ALA A 127 -4.81 -36.41 -20.31
C ALA A 127 -5.93 -37.21 -19.59
N ALA A 128 -6.54 -36.59 -18.57
CA ALA A 128 -7.93 -36.76 -18.05
C ALA A 128 -8.01 -35.90 -16.76
N LEU A 129 -8.88 -34.91 -16.52
CA LEU A 129 -10.32 -34.68 -16.77
C LEU A 129 -11.25 -35.70 -16.10
N ASN A 130 -12.27 -35.14 -15.42
CA ASN A 130 -13.37 -35.72 -14.61
C ASN A 130 -13.06 -35.99 -13.12
N ARG A 131 -13.72 -35.33 -12.13
CA ARG A 131 -15.15 -35.06 -11.84
C ARG A 131 -15.84 -36.26 -11.15
N GLN A 132 -16.67 -35.93 -10.15
CA GLN A 132 -17.68 -36.75 -9.46
C GLN A 132 -17.11 -37.71 -8.43
N ASP A 133 -17.77 -38.06 -7.34
CA ASP A 133 -18.96 -37.62 -6.60
C ASP A 133 -18.89 -38.43 -5.29
N GLY A 134 -19.53 -37.97 -4.22
CA GLY A 134 -20.21 -38.92 -3.33
C GLY A 134 -19.82 -38.98 -1.85
N ASN A 135 -20.89 -39.04 -1.07
CA ASN A 135 -21.08 -39.46 0.32
C ASN A 135 -20.72 -38.48 1.44
N LEU A 136 -21.69 -37.77 2.04
CA LEU A 136 -22.84 -38.24 2.86
C LEU A 136 -22.44 -39.28 3.90
N THR A 137 -22.47 -38.88 5.17
CA THR A 137 -23.25 -39.51 6.28
C THR A 137 -23.08 -38.60 7.52
N ASN A 138 -24.19 -37.98 7.95
CA ASN A 138 -25.00 -38.33 9.13
C ASN A 138 -24.46 -37.74 10.45
N SER A 139 -25.21 -36.80 11.03
CA SER A 139 -25.96 -36.95 12.30
C SER A 139 -25.06 -37.12 13.53
N THR A 140 -25.17 -36.30 14.56
CA THR A 140 -26.28 -36.45 15.51
C THR A 140 -26.45 -35.19 16.36
N ASN A 141 -27.69 -34.75 16.45
CA ASN A 141 -28.22 -33.76 17.37
C ASN A 141 -28.59 -34.45 18.70
N ALA A 142 -28.65 -33.67 19.79
CA ALA A 142 -29.35 -33.92 21.06
C ALA A 142 -28.70 -34.89 22.09
N HIS A 143 -28.29 -34.32 23.23
CA HIS A 143 -29.09 -34.38 24.46
C HIS A 143 -28.72 -33.26 25.44
#